data_AF-A0A7S2D003-F1
#
_entry.id   AF-A0A7S2D003-F1
#
_cell.length_a   1.000
_cell.length_b   1.000
_cell.length_c   1.000
_cell.angle_alpha   90.00
_cell.angle_beta   90.00
_cell.angle_gamma   90.00
#
_symmetry.space_group_name_H-M   'P 1'
#
loop_
_entity.id
_entity.type
_entity.pdbx_description
1 polymer ?
#
loop_
_entity_poly.entity_id
_entity_poly.type
_entity_poly.pdbx_seq_one_letter_code
_entity_poly.pdbx_strand_id
1 'polypeptide(L)'
;IERIAQQRMLPADSLEVIKFLCKDVWQELFGKPIDKLQTNHRGVFVLKDDDFKWLERHSGSESQFQKAASQLLNFPCGLIRGALENLGINSLVSADFSPEEAGRSDTRPTAFHVRIR
;
A
#
# COMPACT_ATOMS: atom_id res chain seq x y z
N ILE A 1 -3.30 -4.93 14.69
CA ILE A 1 -3.10 -5.91 13.58
C ILE A 1 -3.53 -7.31 14.01
N GLU A 2 -3.00 -7.87 15.11
CA GLU A 2 -3.40 -9.21 15.61
C GLU A 2 -4.91 -9.35 15.90
N ARG A 3 -5.58 -8.31 16.42
CA ARG A 3 -7.04 -8.34 16.66
C ARG A 3 -7.90 -8.46 15.39
N ILE A 4 -7.40 -8.05 14.22
CA ILE A 4 -8.19 -8.09 12.97
C ILE A 4 -8.07 -9.47 12.29
N ALA A 5 -6.94 -10.16 12.47
CA ALA A 5 -6.69 -11.48 11.90
C ALA A 5 -7.40 -12.63 12.66
N GLN A 6 -7.76 -12.44 13.93
CA GLN A 6 -8.24 -13.52 14.81
C GLN A 6 -9.68 -14.01 14.59
N GLN A 7 -10.48 -13.40 13.70
CA GLN A 7 -11.91 -13.75 13.52
C GLN A 7 -12.28 -14.44 12.20
N ARG A 8 -11.32 -14.74 11.31
CA ARG A 8 -11.59 -15.51 10.09
C ARG A 8 -10.51 -16.57 9.92
N MET A 9 -10.91 -17.82 9.70
CA MET A 9 -10.05 -18.77 9.01
C MET A 9 -9.64 -18.10 7.70
N LEU A 10 -8.40 -17.61 7.64
CA LEU A 10 -7.92 -16.87 6.49
C LEU A 10 -8.02 -17.76 5.27
N PRO A 11 -8.56 -17.27 4.15
CA PRO A 11 -8.69 -18.08 2.95
C PRO A 11 -7.30 -18.47 2.46
N ALA A 12 -7.12 -19.73 2.06
CA ALA A 12 -5.85 -20.28 1.59
C ALA A 12 -5.28 -19.60 0.32
N ASP A 13 -5.98 -18.59 -0.23
CA ASP A 13 -5.59 -17.85 -1.43
C ASP A 13 -5.05 -16.45 -1.09
N SER A 14 -3.82 -16.21 -1.54
CA SER A 14 -3.13 -14.92 -1.53
C SER A 14 -3.96 -13.73 -2.01
N LEU A 15 -4.85 -13.93 -3.00
CA LEU A 15 -5.70 -12.87 -3.52
C LEU A 15 -6.71 -12.39 -2.46
N GLU A 16 -7.26 -13.29 -1.66
CA GLU A 16 -8.22 -12.91 -0.62
C GLU A 16 -7.55 -12.18 0.54
N VAL A 17 -6.34 -12.62 0.91
CA VAL A 17 -5.50 -11.91 1.88
C VAL A 17 -5.17 -10.49 1.41
N ILE A 18 -4.81 -10.33 0.14
CA ILE A 18 -4.53 -9.00 -0.41
C ILE A 18 -5.80 -8.13 -0.50
N LYS A 19 -6.97 -8.71 -0.82
CA LYS A 19 -8.25 -7.97 -0.79
C LYS A 19 -8.61 -7.51 0.63
N PHE A 20 -8.37 -8.34 1.63
CA PHE A 20 -8.53 -7.97 3.04
C PHE A 20 -7.60 -6.82 3.41
N LEU A 21 -6.33 -6.86 2.98
CA LEU A 21 -5.41 -5.74 3.20
C LEU A 21 -5.90 -4.46 2.53
N CYS A 22 -6.35 -4.54 1.28
CA CYS A 22 -6.88 -3.40 0.51
C CYS A 22 -8.11 -2.74 1.15
N LYS A 23 -8.91 -3.53 1.87
CA LYS A 23 -10.17 -3.07 2.47
C LYS A 23 -9.97 -2.78 3.95
N ASP A 24 -9.86 -3.81 4.76
CA ASP A 24 -9.90 -3.73 6.22
C ASP A 24 -8.66 -3.02 6.78
N VAL A 25 -7.45 -3.43 6.36
CA VAL A 25 -6.22 -2.83 6.89
C VAL A 25 -6.09 -1.38 6.42
N TRP A 26 -6.37 -1.11 5.14
CA TRP A 26 -6.28 0.25 4.60
C TRP A 26 -7.34 1.19 5.18
N GLN A 27 -8.58 0.71 5.35
CA GLN A 27 -9.67 1.46 5.97
C GLN A 27 -9.32 1.90 7.39
N GLU A 28 -8.72 1.02 8.20
CA GLU A 28 -8.31 1.34 9.57
C GLU A 28 -7.16 2.36 9.64
N LEU A 29 -6.24 2.35 8.66
CA LEU A 29 -5.07 3.22 8.66
C LEU A 29 -5.32 4.59 8.02
N PHE A 30 -6.11 4.64 6.94
CA PHE A 30 -6.28 5.83 6.10
C PHE A 30 -7.73 6.31 6.00
N GLY A 31 -8.67 5.58 6.58
CA GLY A 31 -10.10 5.89 6.54
C GLY A 31 -10.76 5.60 5.19
N LYS A 32 -10.07 4.90 4.28
CA LYS A 32 -10.57 4.52 2.96
C LYS A 32 -9.95 3.19 2.49
N PRO A 33 -10.60 2.45 1.57
CA PRO A 33 -9.97 1.33 0.88
C PRO A 33 -8.93 1.80 -0.16
N ILE A 34 -8.10 0.86 -0.61
CA ILE A 34 -7.27 1.03 -1.82
C ILE A 34 -8.17 1.24 -3.05
N ASP A 35 -7.82 2.20 -3.89
CA ASP A 35 -8.61 2.60 -5.06
C ASP A 35 -8.54 1.56 -6.18
N LYS A 36 -7.36 0.96 -6.43
CA LYS A 36 -7.18 -0.04 -7.48
C LYS A 36 -6.26 -1.18 -7.08
N LEU A 37 -6.75 -2.41 -7.27
CA LEU A 37 -5.99 -3.65 -7.17
C LEU A 37 -5.77 -4.25 -8.56
N GLN A 38 -4.52 -4.48 -8.94
CA GLN A 38 -4.15 -5.20 -10.17
C GLN A 38 -3.30 -6.42 -9.81
N THR A 39 -3.41 -7.51 -10.57
CA THR A 39 -2.55 -8.70 -10.41
C THR A 39 -2.26 -9.33 -11.76
N ASN A 40 -1.11 -10.00 -11.87
CA ASN A 40 -0.79 -10.86 -13.01
C ASN A 40 -1.19 -12.33 -12.77
N HIS A 41 -1.88 -12.65 -11.66
CA HIS A 41 -2.23 -14.01 -11.24
C HIS A 41 -1.03 -14.95 -11.03
N ARG A 42 0.18 -14.41 -10.98
CA ARG A 42 1.46 -15.14 -10.78
C ARG A 42 2.24 -14.55 -9.61
N GLY A 43 1.53 -14.18 -8.54
CA GLY A 43 2.13 -13.68 -7.31
C GLY A 43 2.59 -12.22 -7.34
N VAL A 44 2.28 -11.44 -8.40
CA VAL A 44 2.54 -9.99 -8.43
C VAL A 44 1.23 -9.23 -8.33
N PHE A 45 1.21 -8.23 -7.45
CA PHE A 45 0.08 -7.35 -7.21
C PHE A 45 0.53 -5.89 -7.19
N VAL A 46 -0.36 -5.00 -7.64
CA VAL A 46 -0.18 -3.55 -7.57
C VAL A 46 -1.40 -2.97 -6.88
N LEU A 47 -1.17 -2.28 -5.76
CA LEU A 47 -2.17 -1.60 -4.95
C LEU A 47 -2.00 -0.10 -5.20
N LYS A 48 -2.97 0.56 -5.82
CA LYS A 48 -2.91 2.01 -6.06
C LYS A 48 -3.85 2.75 -5.12
N ASP A 49 -3.27 3.73 -4.45
CA ASP A 49 -3.97 4.73 -3.66
C ASP A 49 -3.84 6.06 -4.41
N ASP A 50 -4.94 6.57 -4.94
CA ASP A 50 -4.97 7.78 -5.78
C ASP A 50 -4.90 9.07 -4.94
N ASP A 51 -5.10 8.97 -3.62
CA ASP A 51 -5.16 10.09 -2.67
C ASP A 51 -4.40 9.72 -1.37
N PHE A 52 -3.11 9.37 -1.54
CA PHE A 52 -2.32 8.85 -0.44
C PHE A 52 -1.87 9.99 0.50
N LYS A 53 -2.65 10.19 1.57
CA LYS A 53 -2.53 11.32 2.52
C LYS A 53 -1.15 11.52 3.15
N TRP A 54 -0.34 10.47 3.25
CA TRP A 54 1.01 10.59 3.80
C TRP A 54 1.98 11.30 2.85
N LEU A 55 1.66 11.37 1.56
CA LEU A 55 2.40 12.13 0.57
C LEU A 55 1.71 13.45 0.20
N GLU A 56 0.94 14.01 1.12
CA GLU A 56 0.43 15.37 0.98
C GLU A 56 1.59 16.36 0.86
N ARG A 57 1.50 17.26 -0.11
CA ARG A 57 2.57 18.19 -0.44
C ARG A 57 2.73 19.23 0.67
N HIS A 58 3.86 19.19 1.36
CA HIS A 58 4.29 20.30 2.21
C HIS A 58 5.12 21.32 1.42
N SER A 59 5.17 22.56 1.91
CA SER A 59 5.96 23.64 1.33
C SER A 59 7.44 23.24 1.22
N GLY A 60 8.02 23.29 0.01
CA GLY A 60 9.39 22.87 -0.24
C GLY A 60 9.70 22.67 -1.73
N SER A 61 10.98 22.46 -2.05
CA SER A 61 11.39 22.13 -3.43
C SER A 61 10.99 20.71 -3.80
N GLU A 62 10.71 20.47 -5.09
CA GLU A 62 10.29 19.16 -5.61
C GLU A 62 11.32 18.07 -5.30
N SER A 63 12.62 18.38 -5.40
CA SER A 63 13.71 17.42 -5.13
C SER A 63 13.79 16.98 -3.67
N GLN A 64 13.54 17.91 -2.73
CA GLN A 64 13.47 17.61 -1.30
C GLN A 64 12.26 16.75 -0.97
N PHE A 65 11.10 17.08 -1.55
CA PHE A 65 9.89 16.28 -1.42
C PHE A 65 10.10 14.86 -1.92
N GLN A 66 10.66 14.68 -3.13
CA GLN A 66 10.90 13.35 -3.69
C GLN A 66 11.77 12.48 -2.77
N LYS A 67 12.86 13.04 -2.24
CA LYS A 67 13.74 12.30 -1.32
C LYS A 67 13.04 11.93 -0.02
N ALA A 68 12.26 12.84 0.56
CA ALA A 68 11.51 12.59 1.78
C ALA A 68 10.38 11.56 1.55
N ALA A 69 9.65 11.68 0.44
CA ALA A 69 8.58 10.80 0.02
C ALA A 69 9.07 9.35 -0.13
N SER A 70 10.18 9.12 -0.85
CA SER A 70 10.77 7.79 -0.99
C SER A 70 11.18 7.18 0.36
N GLN A 71 11.63 7.99 1.32
CA GLN A 71 11.96 7.50 2.66
C GLN A 71 10.71 7.17 3.48
N LEU A 72 9.68 8.03 3.40
CA LEU A 72 8.42 7.85 4.10
C LEU A 72 7.68 6.59 3.64
N LEU A 73 7.74 6.29 2.33
CA LEU A 73 7.13 5.11 1.72
C LEU A 73 7.72 3.77 2.21
N ASN A 74 8.92 3.76 2.78
CA ASN A 74 9.47 2.53 3.37
C ASN A 74 8.61 2.01 4.52
N PHE A 75 7.97 2.90 5.28
CA PHE A 75 7.11 2.51 6.40
C PHE A 75 5.85 1.76 5.93
N PRO A 76 4.99 2.28 5.05
CA PRO A 76 3.82 1.55 4.56
C PRO A 76 4.24 0.27 3.81
N CYS A 77 5.37 0.24 3.10
CA CYS A 77 5.89 -1.01 2.55
C CYS A 77 6.19 -2.06 3.63
N GLY A 78 6.85 -1.65 4.72
CA GLY A 78 7.13 -2.52 5.87
C GLY A 78 5.87 -2.99 6.57
N LEU A 79 4.86 -2.13 6.70
CA LEU A 79 3.56 -2.45 7.29
C LEU A 79 2.82 -3.50 6.45
N ILE A 80 2.75 -3.32 5.13
CA ILE A 80 2.14 -4.29 4.21
C ILE A 80 2.88 -5.62 4.32
N ARG A 81 4.23 -5.60 4.27
CA ARG A 81 5.05 -6.81 4.37
C ARG A 81 4.80 -7.55 5.69
N GLY A 82 4.81 -6.85 6.83
CA GLY A 82 4.58 -7.45 8.14
C GLY A 82 3.17 -7.99 8.31
N ALA A 83 2.16 -7.30 7.77
CA ALA A 83 0.79 -7.81 7.74
C ALA A 83 0.71 -9.11 6.93
N LEU A 84 1.31 -9.16 5.74
CA LEU A 84 1.33 -10.36 4.91
C LEU A 84 2.09 -11.52 5.57
N GLU A 85 3.22 -11.24 6.21
CA GLU A 85 4.03 -12.25 6.92
C GLU A 85 3.25 -12.86 8.11
N ASN A 86 2.53 -12.03 8.89
CA ASN A 86 1.63 -12.51 9.94
C ASN A 86 0.47 -13.38 9.41
N LEU A 87 0.11 -13.24 8.14
CA LEU A 87 -0.92 -14.03 7.47
C LEU A 87 -0.32 -15.22 6.68
N GLY A 88 0.98 -15.49 6.85
CA GLY A 88 1.67 -16.63 6.25
C GLY A 88 2.17 -16.41 4.81
N ILE A 89 2.16 -15.17 4.31
CA ILE A 89 2.59 -14.84 2.94
C ILE A 89 3.94 -14.12 2.98
N ASN A 90 5.00 -14.79 2.53
CA ASN A 90 6.28 -14.14 2.33
C ASN A 90 6.24 -13.27 1.07
N SER A 91 6.58 -11.99 1.21
CA SER A 91 6.52 -11.04 0.09
C SER A 91 7.62 -9.99 0.13
N LEU A 92 7.91 -9.46 -1.05
CA LEU A 92 8.65 -8.23 -1.25
C LEU A 92 7.65 -7.11 -1.54
N VAL A 93 7.85 -5.95 -0.92
CA VAL A 93 7.00 -4.77 -1.11
C VAL A 93 7.89 -3.58 -1.43
N SER A 94 7.58 -2.88 -2.52
CA SER A 94 8.13 -1.58 -2.88
C SER A 94 7.00 -0.59 -3.18
N ALA A 95 7.30 0.70 -3.19
CA ALA A 95 6.31 1.71 -3.53
C ALA A 95 6.93 2.84 -4.33
N ASP A 96 6.15 3.34 -5.28
CA ASP A 96 6.48 4.46 -6.15
C ASP A 96 5.30 5.42 -6.19
N PHE A 97 5.55 6.70 -6.42
CA PHE A 97 4.51 7.72 -6.57
C PHE A 97 4.67 8.43 -7.91
N SER A 98 3.55 8.81 -8.53
CA SER A 98 3.59 9.56 -9.79
C SER A 98 3.79 11.06 -9.52
N PRO A 99 4.86 11.70 -10.02
CA PRO A 99 5.05 13.14 -9.86
C PRO A 99 4.17 13.96 -10.83
N GLU A 100 3.70 13.36 -11.93
CA GLU A 100 2.98 14.06 -13.00
C GLU A 100 1.48 14.21 -12.75
N GLU A 101 0.91 13.44 -11.81
CA GLU A 101 -0.52 13.46 -11.49
C GLU A 101 -0.88 14.42 -10.35
N ALA A 102 -0.02 15.40 -10.03
CA ALA A 102 -0.33 16.51 -9.12
C ALA A 102 -1.32 17.53 -9.73
N GLY A 103 -2.25 17.06 -10.55
CA GLY A 103 -3.34 17.85 -11.10
C GLY A 103 -4.49 17.89 -10.09
N ARG A 104 -4.79 19.09 -9.57
CA ARG A 104 -5.94 19.43 -8.70
C ARG A 104 -5.96 18.92 -7.26
N SER A 105 -5.18 17.89 -6.89
CA SER A 105 -5.09 17.39 -5.49
C SER A 105 -3.74 17.75 -4.85
N ASP A 106 -3.74 18.05 -3.55
CA ASP A 106 -2.51 18.23 -2.75
C ASP A 106 -1.79 16.90 -2.46
N THR A 107 -2.43 15.77 -2.77
CA THR A 107 -1.90 14.42 -2.61
C THR A 107 -1.45 13.83 -3.94
N ARG A 108 -0.59 12.80 -3.87
CA ARG A 108 -0.05 12.12 -5.06
C ARG A 108 -0.47 10.65 -5.11
N PRO A 109 -0.90 10.16 -6.29
CA PRO A 109 -1.14 8.75 -6.50
C PRO A 109 0.11 7.92 -6.20
N THR A 110 -0.08 6.90 -5.36
CA THR A 110 0.97 6.01 -4.87
C THR A 110 0.64 4.58 -5.24
N ALA A 111 1.59 3.87 -5.83
CA ALA A 111 1.48 2.46 -6.19
C ALA A 111 2.39 1.62 -5.30
N PHE A 112 1.81 0.65 -4.59
CA PHE A 112 2.53 -0.37 -3.83
C PHE A 112 2.62 -1.64 -4.67
N HIS A 113 3.85 -2.09 -4.93
CA HIS A 113 4.15 -3.30 -5.67
C HIS A 113 4.43 -4.44 -4.69
N VAL A 114 3.59 -5.47 -4.70
CA VAL A 114 3.73 -6.65 -3.84
C VAL A 114 4.09 -7.85 -4.71
N ARG A 115 5.20 -8.51 -4.39
CA ARG A 115 5.65 -9.75 -5.04
C ARG A 115 5.77 -10.86 -4.01
N ILE A 116 4.90 -11.86 -4.11
CA ILE A 116 4.94 -13.07 -3.29
C ILE A 116 6.16 -13.92 -3.70
N ARG A 117 6.78 -14.58 -2.72
CA ARG A 117 7.91 -15.49 -2.92
C ARG A 117 7.49 -16.95 -2.97
#